data_AF-A0A357Y5C7-F1
#
_entry.id   AF-A0A357Y5C7-F1
#
_cell.length_a   1.000
_cell.length_b   1.000
_cell.length_c   1.000
_cell.angle_alpha   90.00
_cell.angle_beta   90.00
_cell.angle_gamma   90.00
#
_symmetry.space_group_name_H-M   'P 1'
#
loop_
_entity.id
_entity.type
_entity.pdbx_description
1 polymer ?
#
loop_
_entity_poly.entity_id
_entity_poly.type
_entity_poly.pdbx_seq_one_letter_code
_entity_poly.pdbx_strand_id
1 'polypeptide(L)'
;MATWGTFAKPYQNITRIFPTQQADVGRMIDVCRDNPNIKKIVIFGSSVTPLCNPWSDIDIYFEMLEPPKRYPSIGSHTAVFDKWDNFSVDEALKREIDETGVTVYERQEKEIA
;
A
#
# COMPACT_ATOMS: atom_id res chain seq x y z
N MET A 1 -10.52 1.91 -13.68
CA MET A 1 -10.56 1.42 -12.29
C MET A 1 -11.72 2.07 -11.54
N ALA A 2 -12.26 1.40 -10.52
CA ALA A 2 -13.36 1.92 -9.72
C ALA A 2 -12.90 3.12 -8.86
N THR A 3 -13.87 3.96 -8.48
CA THR A 3 -13.68 5.01 -7.47
C THR A 3 -14.77 4.88 -6.41
N TRP A 4 -14.42 5.19 -5.18
CA TRP A 4 -15.22 4.98 -3.98
C TRP A 4 -15.35 6.27 -3.17
N GLY A 5 -16.35 6.31 -2.28
CA GLY A 5 -16.44 7.33 -1.24
C GLY A 5 -15.24 7.27 -0.30
N THR A 6 -14.92 8.42 0.31
CA THR A 6 -13.84 8.52 1.29
C THR A 6 -14.41 8.54 2.71
N PHE A 7 -13.96 7.62 3.56
CA PHE A 7 -14.49 7.44 4.92
C PHE A 7 -13.40 7.41 6.01
N ALA A 8 -12.14 7.64 5.63
CA ALA A 8 -10.99 7.69 6.54
C ALA A 8 -10.18 8.99 6.35
N LYS A 9 -9.13 9.17 7.17
CA LYS A 9 -8.17 10.28 7.04
C LYS A 9 -7.61 10.32 5.60
N PRO A 10 -7.61 11.47 4.92
CA PRO A 10 -7.15 11.55 3.53
C PRO A 10 -5.68 11.14 3.36
N TYR A 11 -5.41 10.46 2.25
CA TYR A 11 -4.07 10.17 1.70
C TYR A 11 -4.16 10.07 0.17
N GLN A 12 -3.02 9.95 -0.50
CA GLN A 12 -2.95 9.91 -1.96
C GLN A 12 -3.82 8.78 -2.53
N ASN A 13 -4.67 9.10 -3.51
CA ASN A 13 -5.53 8.14 -4.20
C ASN A 13 -6.47 7.29 -3.30
N ILE A 14 -6.84 7.77 -2.11
CA ILE A 14 -7.77 7.08 -1.18
C ILE A 14 -9.07 6.62 -1.85
N THR A 15 -9.60 7.38 -2.80
CA THR A 15 -10.84 7.04 -3.53
C THR A 15 -10.70 5.78 -4.41
N ARG A 16 -9.48 5.29 -4.64
CA ARG A 16 -9.24 4.05 -5.40
C ARG A 16 -9.04 2.82 -4.50
N ILE A 17 -9.09 3.02 -3.18
CA ILE A 17 -9.01 1.96 -2.18
C ILE A 17 -10.42 1.65 -1.68
N PHE A 18 -10.74 0.36 -1.58
CA PHE A 18 -12.04 -0.10 -1.13
C PHE A 18 -12.37 0.47 0.27
N PRO A 19 -13.60 0.98 0.49
CA PRO A 19 -13.94 1.77 1.68
C PRO A 19 -13.55 1.16 3.04
N THR A 20 -13.75 -0.14 3.22
CA THR A 20 -13.51 -0.82 4.51
C THR A 20 -12.03 -0.93 4.86
N GLN A 21 -11.12 -0.83 3.89
CA GLN A 21 -9.67 -0.95 4.10
C GLN A 21 -8.96 0.41 4.16
N GLN A 22 -9.65 1.52 3.86
CA GLN A 22 -9.04 2.85 3.81
C GLN A 22 -8.35 3.25 5.13
N ALA A 23 -8.98 2.94 6.26
CA ALA A 23 -8.43 3.27 7.58
C ALA A 23 -7.14 2.49 7.89
N ASP A 24 -7.09 1.21 7.55
CA ASP A 24 -5.92 0.35 7.76
C ASP A 24 -4.75 0.77 6.85
N VAL A 25 -5.02 1.05 5.57
CA VAL A 25 -4.02 1.59 4.64
C VAL A 25 -3.45 2.91 5.15
N GLY A 26 -4.30 3.84 5.61
CA GLY A 26 -3.86 5.11 6.20
C GLY A 26 -2.95 4.92 7.41
N ARG A 27 -3.27 3.99 8.31
CA ARG A 27 -2.40 3.64 9.44
C ARG A 27 -1.07 3.05 9.00
N MET A 28 -1.05 2.20 7.98
CA MET A 28 0.19 1.62 7.44
C MET A 28 1.09 2.73 6.88
N ILE A 29 0.53 3.67 6.12
CA ILE A 29 1.28 4.81 5.58
C ILE A 29 1.89 5.64 6.72
N ASP A 30 1.12 5.93 7.77
CA ASP A 30 1.61 6.69 8.92
C ASP A 30 2.78 5.96 9.64
N VAL A 31 2.74 4.62 9.78
CA VAL A 31 3.88 3.82 10.30
C VAL A 31 5.09 3.86 9.36
N CYS A 32 4.85 3.85 8.05
CA CYS A 32 5.92 3.79 7.05
C CYS A 32 6.62 5.13 6.80
N ARG A 33 5.98 6.27 7.11
CA ARG A 33 6.49 7.62 6.77
C ARG A 33 7.87 7.90 7.36
N ASP A 34 8.10 7.42 8.58
CA ASP A 34 9.36 7.62 9.31
C ASP A 34 10.49 6.69 8.82
N ASN A 35 10.20 5.75 7.93
CA ASN A 35 11.20 4.87 7.34
C ASN A 35 11.80 5.51 6.06
N PRO A 36 13.06 5.98 6.09
CA PRO A 36 13.68 6.61 4.92
C PRO A 36 13.91 5.61 3.77
N ASN A 37 13.94 4.31 4.06
CA ASN A 37 14.13 3.28 3.05
C ASN A 37 12.92 3.18 2.10
N ILE A 38 11.72 3.55 2.54
CA ILE A 38 10.49 3.44 1.75
C ILE A 38 10.35 4.69 0.88
N LYS A 39 10.41 4.50 -0.43
CA LYS A 39 10.15 5.54 -1.44
C LYS A 39 8.68 5.64 -1.77
N LYS A 40 8.03 4.48 -1.94
CA LYS A 40 6.67 4.40 -2.49
C LYS A 40 5.92 3.23 -1.89
N ILE A 41 4.62 3.42 -1.69
CA ILE A 41 3.69 2.38 -1.24
C ILE A 41 2.59 2.25 -2.28
N VAL A 42 2.38 1.02 -2.74
CA VAL A 42 1.35 0.67 -3.72
C VAL A 42 0.44 -0.39 -3.14
N ILE A 43 -0.87 -0.16 -3.19
CA ILE A 43 -1.89 -1.16 -2.85
C ILE A 43 -2.41 -1.78 -4.14
N PHE A 44 -2.54 -3.10 -4.18
CA PHE A 44 -3.01 -3.83 -5.36
C PHE A 44 -3.98 -4.95 -4.96
N GLY A 45 -4.23 -5.90 -5.87
CA GLY A 45 -5.07 -7.05 -5.60
C GLY A 45 -6.53 -6.69 -5.31
N SER A 46 -7.16 -7.43 -4.40
CA SER A 46 -8.60 -7.29 -4.17
C SER A 46 -8.99 -5.89 -3.68
N SER A 47 -8.10 -5.24 -2.92
CA SER A 47 -8.27 -3.94 -2.26
C SER A 47 -8.59 -2.76 -3.19
N VAL A 48 -8.29 -2.90 -4.48
CA VAL A 48 -8.51 -1.87 -5.51
C VAL A 48 -9.64 -2.22 -6.49
N THR A 49 -10.36 -3.31 -6.22
CA THR A 49 -11.41 -3.85 -7.09
C THR A 49 -12.76 -3.93 -6.38
N PRO A 50 -13.88 -4.04 -7.13
CA PRO A 50 -15.20 -4.32 -6.54
C PRO A 50 -15.34 -5.70 -5.90
N LEU A 51 -14.36 -6.60 -6.04
CA LEU A 51 -14.38 -7.95 -5.47
C LEU A 51 -13.86 -7.99 -4.02
N CYS A 52 -13.36 -6.87 -3.51
CA CYS A 52 -12.94 -6.75 -2.11
C CYS A 52 -14.11 -7.04 -1.16
N ASN A 53 -13.81 -7.71 -0.05
CA ASN A 53 -14.75 -7.88 1.05
C ASN A 53 -14.07 -7.52 2.40
N PRO A 54 -14.83 -7.38 3.51
CA PRO A 54 -14.26 -6.98 4.79
C PRO A 54 -13.22 -7.95 5.40
N TRP A 55 -13.16 -9.19 4.93
CA TRP A 55 -12.18 -10.20 5.36
C TRP A 55 -11.02 -10.36 4.39
N SER A 56 -11.00 -9.59 3.29
CA SER A 56 -9.88 -9.54 2.36
C SER A 56 -8.63 -9.01 3.07
N ASP A 57 -7.52 -9.68 2.79
CA ASP A 57 -6.18 -9.16 2.98
C ASP A 57 -5.94 -7.87 2.18
N ILE A 58 -4.90 -7.14 2.61
CA ILE A 58 -4.42 -5.95 1.95
C ILE A 58 -3.07 -6.27 1.33
N ASP A 59 -3.07 -6.48 0.02
CA ASP A 59 -1.86 -6.65 -0.78
C ASP A 59 -1.11 -5.31 -0.90
N ILE A 60 0.12 -5.29 -0.38
CA ILE A 60 0.94 -4.08 -0.32
C ILE A 60 2.33 -4.33 -0.91
N TYR A 61 2.70 -3.45 -1.82
CA TYR A 61 4.03 -3.40 -2.42
C TYR A 61 4.77 -2.14 -1.94
N PHE A 62 6.03 -2.34 -1.56
CA PHE A 62 6.95 -1.28 -1.19
C PHE A 62 8.05 -1.13 -2.23
N GLU A 63 8.22 0.09 -2.74
CA GLU A 63 9.46 0.44 -3.44
C GLU A 63 10.47 0.95 -2.42
N MET A 64 11.59 0.23 -2.29
CA MET A 64 12.61 0.48 -1.27
C MET A 64 13.98 0.80 -1.88
N LEU A 65 14.79 1.60 -1.17
CA LEU A 65 16.17 1.90 -1.52
C LEU A 65 17.08 0.66 -1.36
N GLU A 66 16.89 -0.07 -0.27
CA GLU A 66 17.68 -1.22 0.15
C GLU A 66 16.77 -2.36 0.62
N PRO A 67 17.21 -3.64 0.54
CA PRO A 67 16.43 -4.77 1.02
C PRO A 67 16.06 -4.63 2.51
N PRO A 68 14.79 -4.80 2.89
CA PRO A 68 14.38 -4.65 4.28
C PRO A 68 14.87 -5.81 5.14
N LYS A 69 15.35 -5.52 6.35
CA LYS A 69 15.59 -6.56 7.38
C LYS A 69 14.27 -7.09 7.95
N ARG A 70 13.25 -6.22 8.03
CA ARG A 70 11.88 -6.52 8.47
C ARG A 70 10.92 -5.54 7.80
N TYR A 71 9.71 -6.02 7.49
CA TYR A 71 8.65 -5.14 7.03
C TYR A 71 8.04 -4.32 8.17
N PRO A 72 7.50 -3.12 7.86
CA PRO A 72 6.63 -2.39 8.75
C PRO A 72 5.43 -3.25 9.17
N SER A 73 5.00 -3.08 10.41
CA SER A 73 3.82 -3.77 10.94
C SER A 73 2.98 -2.79 11.74
N ILE A 74 1.68 -2.79 11.47
CA ILE A 74 0.72 -2.20 12.40
C ILE A 74 0.49 -3.27 13.46
N GLY A 75 0.69 -2.97 14.74
CA GLY A 75 0.37 -3.88 15.85
C GLY A 75 -1.13 -4.14 16.02
N SER A 76 -1.92 -4.04 14.95
CA SER A 76 -3.37 -4.20 14.93
C SER A 76 -3.75 -5.60 14.47
N HIS A 77 -4.72 -6.20 15.15
CA HIS A 77 -5.33 -7.48 14.76
C HIS A 77 -6.49 -7.33 13.75
N THR A 78 -6.75 -6.11 13.24
CA THR A 78 -7.95 -5.84 12.42
C THR A 78 -7.78 -6.11 10.93
N ALA A 79 -6.55 -6.09 10.41
CA ALA A 79 -6.28 -6.30 8.99
C ALA A 79 -4.99 -7.11 8.78
N VAL A 80 -5.03 -8.01 7.81
CA VAL A 80 -3.87 -8.80 7.38
C VAL A 80 -3.27 -8.09 6.17
N PHE A 81 -1.94 -7.92 6.19
CA PHE A 81 -1.19 -7.30 5.10
C PHE A 81 -0.21 -8.30 4.53
N ASP A 82 -0.37 -8.63 3.27
CA ASP A 82 0.59 -9.42 2.50
C ASP A 82 1.54 -8.48 1.79
N LYS A 83 2.85 -8.68 2.02
CA LYS A 83 3.87 -7.65 1.78
C LYS A 83 4.90 -8.12 0.78
N TRP A 84 5.12 -7.28 -0.22
CA TRP A 84 6.16 -7.45 -1.23
C TRP A 84 7.02 -6.19 -1.34
N ASP A 85 8.22 -6.35 -1.90
CA ASP A 85 9.08 -5.23 -2.25
C ASP A 85 9.78 -5.47 -3.60
N ASN A 86 10.50 -4.46 -4.08
CA ASN A 86 11.24 -4.51 -5.33
C ASN A 86 12.39 -5.54 -5.38
N PHE A 87 12.72 -6.20 -4.27
CA PHE A 87 13.72 -7.26 -4.19
C PHE A 87 13.11 -8.67 -4.05
N SER A 88 11.83 -8.77 -3.65
CA SER A 88 11.13 -10.06 -3.45
C SER A 88 10.09 -10.40 -4.52
N VAL A 89 9.65 -9.41 -5.30
CA VAL A 89 8.62 -9.58 -6.34
C VAL A 89 9.18 -10.23 -7.61
N ASP A 90 8.42 -11.14 -8.23
CA ASP A 90 8.74 -11.65 -9.57
C ASP A 90 8.20 -10.75 -10.68
N GLU A 91 8.58 -11.02 -11.94
CA GLU A 91 8.19 -10.19 -13.08
C GLU A 91 6.69 -10.20 -13.36
N ALA A 92 6.00 -11.31 -13.08
CA ALA A 92 4.58 -11.44 -13.36
C ALA A 92 3.76 -10.61 -12.37
N LEU A 93 4.08 -10.72 -11.09
CA LEU A 93 3.46 -9.94 -10.02
C LEU A 93 3.82 -8.45 -10.15
N LYS A 94 5.06 -8.13 -10.53
CA LYS A 94 5.45 -6.74 -10.79
C LYS A 94 4.61 -6.11 -11.91
N ARG A 95 4.34 -6.86 -12.99
CA ARG A 95 3.47 -6.40 -14.08
C ARG A 95 2.04 -6.14 -13.59
N GLU A 96 1.48 -7.02 -12.76
CA GLU A 96 0.15 -6.80 -12.16
C GLU A 96 0.12 -5.52 -11.31
N ILE A 97 1.13 -5.32 -10.46
CA ILE A 97 1.27 -4.12 -9.63
C ILE A 97 1.35 -2.87 -10.50
N ASP A 98 2.06 -2.92 -11.62
CA ASP A 98 2.18 -1.77 -12.54
C ASP A 98 0.86 -1.48 -13.29
N GLU A 99 0.11 -2.51 -13.66
CA GLU A 99 -1.16 -2.37 -14.39
C GLU A 99 -2.32 -1.93 -13.49
N THR A 100 -2.39 -2.46 -12.27
CA THR A 100 -3.58 -2.33 -11.40
C THR A 100 -3.31 -1.54 -10.12
N GLY A 101 -2.05 -1.42 -9.71
CA GLY A 101 -1.66 -0.84 -8.44
C GLY A 101 -2.09 0.62 -8.27
N VAL A 102 -2.38 0.96 -7.03
CA VAL A 102 -2.72 2.30 -6.59
C VAL A 102 -1.60 2.81 -5.69
N THR A 103 -0.84 3.80 -6.17
CA THR A 103 0.13 4.50 -5.32
C THR A 103 -0.60 5.31 -4.26
N VAL A 104 -0.35 5.00 -2.99
CA VAL A 104 -0.99 5.65 -1.83
C VAL A 104 -0.03 6.51 -1.01
N TYR A 105 1.27 6.39 -1.29
CA TYR A 105 2.32 7.23 -0.74
C TYR A 105 3.52 7.21 -1.69
N GLU A 106 4.14 8.36 -1.89
CA GLU A 106 5.40 8.53 -2.61
C GLU A 106 6.18 9.66 -1.94
N ARG A 107 7.45 9.40 -1.60
CA ARG A 107 8.34 10.38 -0.98
C ARG A 107 8.72 11.42 -2.03
N GLN A 108 8.48 12.69 -1.76
CA GLN A 108 8.84 13.77 -2.68
C GLN A 108 10.37 13.95 -2.69
N GLU A 109 10.96 14.11 -3.87
CA GLU A 109 12.41 14.21 -4.07
C GLU A 109 13.12 15.29 -3.22
N LYS A 110 12.37 16.30 -2.76
CA LYS A 110 12.91 17.37 -1.89
C LYS A 110 13.34 16.91 -0.49
N GLU A 111 12.96 15.70 -0.06
CA GLU A 111 13.38 15.13 1.24
C GLU A 111 14.66 14.28 1.16
N ILE A 112 15.21 14.11 -0.05
CA ILE A 112 16.39 13.27 -0.32
C ILE A 112 17.65 14.13 -0.58
N ALA A 113 17.51 15.47 -0.50
CA ALA A 113 18.59 16.44 -0.71
C ALA A 113 19.27 16.87 0.59
#